data_AF-A0A183D3C6-F1
#
_entry.id   AF-A0A183D3C6-F1
#
_cell.length_a   1.000
_cell.length_b   1.000
_cell.length_c   1.000
_cell.angle_alpha   90.00
_cell.angle_beta   90.00
_cell.angle_gamma   90.00
#
_symmetry.space_group_name_H-M   'P 1'
#
loop_
_entity.id
_entity.type
_entity.pdbx_description
1 polymer ?
#
loop_
_entity_poly.entity_id
_entity_poly.type
_entity_poly.pdbx_seq_one_letter_code
_entity_poly.pdbx_strand_id
1 'polypeptide(L)'
;MTVADYFGERYGELQFPKLPCVHVGPVNRNIFFPLEVCVLDTPQKYNRKLSEKQTSAIIRAAAVDAVTREQRITELFEQAGFHQDPFLREFGLQISPKMCETVARVLTPPRILFGENNGHADPIVIPKDGAWSMDSQQLYVPANCQSYSMIALVDPREQNHLQSFCQAIAQKACQMGMRFPSWPDLVKYGRTKEDVIILFNEISTEYEQIGTACDLIIVVMPYKNADIYSASFIL
;
A
#
# COMPACT_ATOMS: atom_id res chain seq x y z
N MET A 1 -42.92 -32.12 -4.14
CA MET A 1 -41.78 -32.66 -4.90
C MET A 1 -40.57 -31.82 -4.57
N THR A 2 -39.53 -32.42 -4.00
CA THR A 2 -38.27 -31.71 -3.73
C THR A 2 -37.45 -31.58 -5.02
N VAL A 3 -36.42 -30.72 -5.02
CA VAL A 3 -35.49 -30.62 -6.15
C VAL A 3 -34.77 -31.95 -6.38
N ALA A 4 -34.37 -32.64 -5.30
CA ALA A 4 -33.70 -33.94 -5.38
C ALA A 4 -34.61 -35.01 -6.01
N ASP A 5 -35.87 -35.09 -5.59
CA ASP A 5 -36.83 -36.05 -6.17
C ASP A 5 -37.02 -35.79 -7.67
N TYR A 6 -37.22 -34.52 -8.06
CA TYR A 6 -37.39 -34.15 -9.47
C TYR A 6 -36.19 -34.53 -10.34
N PHE A 7 -34.97 -34.26 -9.86
CA PHE A 7 -33.76 -34.61 -10.59
C PHE A 7 -33.55 -36.13 -10.63
N GLY A 8 -33.81 -36.84 -9.52
CA GLY A 8 -33.77 -38.30 -9.44
C GLY A 8 -34.69 -38.97 -10.47
N GLU A 9 -35.92 -38.47 -10.61
CA GLU A 9 -36.90 -39.01 -11.57
C GLU A 9 -36.57 -38.63 -13.03
N ARG A 10 -36.06 -37.42 -13.29
CA ARG A 10 -35.95 -36.86 -14.65
C ARG A 10 -34.58 -36.99 -15.30
N TYR A 11 -33.50 -36.97 -14.51
CA TYR A 11 -32.13 -36.89 -15.01
C TYR A 11 -31.19 -37.92 -14.36
N GLY A 12 -31.45 -38.34 -13.12
CA GLY A 12 -30.66 -39.30 -12.36
C GLY A 12 -30.47 -38.88 -10.90
N GLU A 13 -30.12 -39.83 -10.04
CA GLU A 13 -29.89 -39.56 -8.61
C GLU A 13 -28.73 -38.59 -8.40
N LEU A 14 -28.95 -37.61 -7.51
CA LEU A 14 -27.91 -36.67 -7.11
C LEU A 14 -26.92 -37.35 -6.17
N GLN A 15 -25.62 -37.05 -6.33
CA GLN A 15 -24.59 -37.58 -5.43
C GLN A 15 -24.59 -36.85 -4.08
N PHE A 16 -24.92 -35.54 -4.09
CA PHE A 16 -24.87 -34.68 -2.92
C PHE A 16 -26.22 -34.00 -2.65
N PRO A 17 -27.32 -34.75 -2.42
CA PRO A 17 -28.68 -34.20 -2.31
C PRO A 17 -28.90 -33.28 -1.11
N LYS A 18 -27.96 -33.27 -0.14
CA LYS A 18 -28.02 -32.40 1.05
C LYS A 18 -27.37 -31.03 0.85
N LEU A 19 -26.71 -30.78 -0.29
CA LEU A 19 -26.17 -29.46 -0.59
C LEU A 19 -27.30 -28.48 -0.94
N PRO A 20 -27.10 -27.16 -0.70
CA PRO A 20 -28.09 -26.17 -1.11
C PRO A 20 -28.26 -26.16 -2.63
N CYS A 21 -29.38 -25.63 -3.09
CA CYS A 21 -29.62 -25.34 -4.51
C CYS A 21 -29.24 -23.89 -4.82
N VAL A 22 -28.83 -23.64 -6.05
CA VAL A 22 -28.66 -22.29 -6.59
C VAL A 22 -30.01 -21.80 -7.10
N HIS A 23 -30.46 -20.66 -6.60
CA HIS A 23 -31.61 -19.94 -7.14
C HIS A 23 -31.17 -19.09 -8.33
N VAL A 24 -31.81 -19.26 -9.49
CA VAL A 24 -31.43 -18.54 -10.71
C VAL A 24 -32.61 -17.75 -11.27
N GLY A 25 -32.31 -16.61 -11.89
CA GLY A 25 -33.31 -15.73 -12.47
C GLY A 25 -33.99 -14.80 -11.44
N PRO A 26 -35.22 -14.34 -11.73
CA PRO A 26 -35.92 -13.39 -10.87
C PRO A 26 -36.21 -13.95 -9.47
N VAL A 27 -36.07 -13.09 -8.45
CA VAL A 27 -36.29 -13.48 -7.04
C VAL A 27 -37.70 -14.02 -6.77
N ASN A 28 -38.68 -13.61 -7.57
CA ASN A 28 -40.09 -14.02 -7.46
C ASN A 28 -40.44 -15.32 -8.20
N ARG A 29 -39.48 -15.98 -8.87
CA ARG A 29 -39.70 -17.26 -9.56
C ARG A 29 -38.91 -18.37 -8.89
N ASN A 30 -39.55 -19.50 -8.62
CA ASN A 30 -38.93 -20.65 -7.95
C ASN A 30 -38.16 -21.54 -8.96
N ILE A 31 -36.99 -21.07 -9.41
CA ILE A 31 -36.12 -21.81 -10.34
C ILE A 31 -34.83 -22.19 -9.62
N PHE A 32 -34.70 -23.47 -9.26
CA PHE A 32 -33.59 -23.97 -8.45
C PHE A 32 -32.84 -25.07 -9.18
N PHE A 33 -31.51 -25.01 -9.10
CA PHE A 33 -30.62 -26.04 -9.63
C PHE A 33 -29.74 -26.60 -8.51
N PRO A 34 -29.56 -27.94 -8.40
CA PRO A 34 -28.54 -28.52 -7.54
C PRO A 34 -27.15 -27.97 -7.87
N LEU A 35 -26.32 -27.73 -6.85
CA LEU A 35 -24.97 -27.19 -7.05
C LEU A 35 -24.11 -28.06 -7.97
N GLU A 36 -24.30 -29.39 -7.92
CA GLU A 36 -23.54 -30.37 -8.71
C GLU A 36 -23.83 -30.38 -10.21
N VAL A 37 -24.95 -29.80 -10.65
CA VAL A 37 -25.30 -29.68 -12.08
C VAL A 37 -24.98 -28.30 -12.67
N CYS A 38 -24.45 -27.40 -11.84
CA CYS A 38 -24.09 -26.04 -12.24
C CYS A 38 -22.60 -25.95 -12.61
N VAL A 39 -22.31 -25.32 -13.74
CA VAL A 39 -20.95 -24.94 -14.15
C VAL A 39 -20.89 -23.42 -14.24
N LEU A 40 -19.80 -22.83 -13.76
CA LEU A 40 -19.56 -21.41 -13.92
C LEU A 40 -19.27 -21.11 -15.40
N ASP A 41 -20.06 -20.23 -15.99
CA ASP A 41 -19.76 -19.71 -17.32
C ASP A 41 -18.46 -18.89 -17.30
N THR A 42 -17.66 -18.97 -18.35
CA THR A 42 -16.38 -18.28 -18.46
C THR A 42 -16.23 -17.66 -19.84
N PRO A 43 -15.83 -16.38 -19.95
CA PRO A 43 -15.23 -15.53 -18.92
C PRO A 43 -16.21 -14.59 -18.18
N GLN A 44 -16.19 -14.60 -16.85
CA GLN A 44 -16.92 -13.63 -16.00
C GLN A 44 -15.94 -12.71 -15.27
N LYS A 45 -16.11 -11.38 -15.41
CA LYS A 45 -15.28 -10.40 -14.71
C LYS A 45 -15.61 -10.37 -13.22
N TYR A 46 -14.60 -10.56 -12.38
CA TYR A 46 -14.73 -10.41 -10.93
C TYR A 46 -14.60 -8.93 -10.51
N ASN A 47 -15.67 -8.34 -9.96
CA ASN A 47 -15.73 -6.91 -9.64
C ASN A 47 -15.56 -6.58 -8.14
N ARG A 48 -15.30 -7.57 -7.28
CA ARG A 48 -15.08 -7.33 -5.85
C ARG A 48 -13.59 -7.15 -5.55
N LYS A 49 -13.29 -6.52 -4.41
CA LYS A 49 -11.92 -6.39 -3.91
C LYS A 49 -11.32 -7.78 -3.68
N LEU A 50 -10.15 -8.01 -4.27
CA LEU A 50 -9.39 -9.23 -4.06
C LEU A 50 -8.72 -9.22 -2.70
N SER A 51 -8.48 -10.40 -2.14
CA SER A 51 -7.61 -10.52 -0.96
C SER A 51 -6.19 -10.03 -1.26
N GLU A 52 -5.43 -9.70 -0.23
CA GLU A 52 -4.02 -9.27 -0.39
C GLU A 52 -3.17 -10.33 -1.10
N LYS A 53 -3.41 -11.62 -0.78
CA LYS A 53 -2.73 -12.75 -1.43
C LYS A 53 -3.05 -12.83 -2.92
N GLN A 54 -4.32 -12.70 -3.30
CA GLN A 54 -4.74 -12.69 -4.70
C GLN A 54 -4.19 -11.47 -5.44
N THR A 55 -4.26 -10.29 -4.82
CA THR A 55 -3.71 -9.05 -5.39
C THR A 55 -2.21 -9.18 -5.64
N SER A 56 -1.46 -9.71 -4.67
CA SER A 56 -0.02 -9.98 -4.81
C SER A 56 0.29 -10.98 -5.93
N ALA A 57 -0.53 -12.03 -6.08
CA ALA A 57 -0.38 -12.99 -7.17
C ALA A 57 -0.59 -12.34 -8.55
N ILE A 58 -1.63 -11.50 -8.69
CA ILE A 58 -1.88 -10.76 -9.93
C ILE A 58 -0.74 -9.78 -10.22
N ILE A 59 -0.29 -9.02 -9.22
CA ILE A 59 0.84 -8.09 -9.40
C ILE A 59 2.07 -8.85 -9.88
N ARG A 60 2.42 -9.98 -9.28
CA ARG A 60 3.57 -10.78 -9.70
C ARG A 60 3.42 -11.36 -11.11
N ALA A 61 2.21 -11.76 -11.49
CA ALA A 61 1.94 -12.28 -12.83
C ALA A 61 1.94 -11.18 -13.91
N ALA A 62 1.48 -9.98 -13.56
CA ALA A 62 1.37 -8.85 -14.48
C ALA A 62 2.63 -7.99 -14.55
N ALA A 63 3.44 -7.95 -13.49
CA ALA A 63 4.68 -7.21 -13.44
C ALA A 63 5.74 -7.89 -14.32
N VAL A 64 5.99 -7.28 -15.47
CA VAL A 64 7.07 -7.65 -16.38
C VAL A 64 7.90 -6.42 -16.72
N ASP A 65 9.18 -6.65 -17.01
CA ASP A 65 10.10 -5.61 -17.44
C ASP A 65 9.66 -4.99 -18.77
N ALA A 66 10.27 -3.85 -19.11
CA ALA A 66 9.88 -3.07 -20.28
C ALA A 66 10.06 -3.84 -21.60
N VAL A 67 11.15 -4.60 -21.74
CA VAL A 67 11.47 -5.34 -22.97
C VAL A 67 10.47 -6.48 -23.17
N THR A 68 10.22 -7.26 -22.13
CA THR A 68 9.21 -8.33 -22.18
C THR A 68 7.81 -7.77 -22.47
N ARG A 69 7.48 -6.60 -21.92
CA ARG A 69 6.19 -5.95 -22.17
C ARG A 69 6.04 -5.48 -23.62
N GLU A 70 7.09 -4.91 -24.20
CA GLU A 70 7.13 -4.50 -25.60
C GLU A 70 6.93 -5.70 -26.54
N GLN A 71 7.64 -6.80 -26.28
CA GLN A 71 7.51 -8.06 -27.03
C GLN A 71 6.07 -8.61 -26.94
N ARG A 72 5.50 -8.68 -25.74
CA ARG A 72 4.10 -9.14 -25.55
C ARG A 72 3.09 -8.30 -26.31
N ILE A 73 3.25 -6.97 -26.34
CA ILE A 73 2.35 -6.10 -27.10
C ILE A 73 2.48 -6.40 -28.60
N THR A 74 3.70 -6.60 -29.09
CA THR A 74 3.97 -6.93 -30.49
C THR A 74 3.34 -8.28 -30.87
N GLU A 75 3.51 -9.31 -30.02
CA GLU A 75 2.89 -10.63 -30.22
C GLU A 75 1.36 -10.57 -30.22
N LEU A 76 0.76 -9.83 -29.28
CA LEU A 76 -0.69 -9.64 -29.22
C LEU A 76 -1.22 -8.88 -30.43
N PHE A 77 -0.45 -7.94 -30.97
CA PHE A 77 -0.82 -7.21 -32.19
C PHE A 77 -0.89 -8.16 -33.39
N GLU A 78 0.12 -9.02 -33.56
CA GLU A 78 0.13 -10.03 -34.63
C GLU A 78 -1.02 -11.02 -34.49
N GLN A 79 -1.29 -11.49 -33.27
CA GLN A 79 -2.41 -12.38 -32.97
C GLN A 79 -3.78 -11.74 -33.22
N ALA A 80 -3.91 -10.44 -32.98
CA ALA A 80 -5.16 -9.72 -33.24
C ALA A 80 -5.49 -9.63 -34.75
N GLY A 81 -4.50 -9.81 -35.63
CA GLY A 81 -4.75 -9.96 -37.06
C GLY A 81 -5.42 -8.75 -37.72
N PHE A 82 -5.21 -7.53 -37.21
CA PHE A 82 -5.91 -6.32 -37.68
C PHE A 82 -5.82 -6.07 -39.19
N HIS A 83 -4.75 -6.54 -39.83
CA HIS A 83 -4.57 -6.43 -41.29
C HIS A 83 -5.56 -7.28 -42.10
N GLN A 84 -6.20 -8.27 -41.47
CA GLN A 84 -7.20 -9.16 -42.07
C GLN A 84 -8.64 -8.80 -41.64
N ASP A 85 -8.80 -7.76 -40.81
CA ASP A 85 -10.11 -7.38 -40.29
C ASP A 85 -11.00 -6.82 -41.42
N PRO A 86 -12.14 -7.47 -41.71
CA PRO A 86 -13.02 -7.07 -42.80
C PRO A 86 -13.68 -5.71 -42.55
N PHE A 87 -13.94 -5.35 -41.29
CA PHE A 87 -14.53 -4.06 -40.93
C PHE A 87 -13.49 -2.95 -41.13
N LEU A 88 -12.25 -3.12 -40.65
CA LEU A 88 -11.21 -2.10 -40.87
C LEU A 88 -11.00 -1.83 -42.37
N ARG A 89 -11.02 -2.90 -43.18
CA ARG A 89 -10.93 -2.78 -44.64
C ARG A 89 -12.13 -2.03 -45.25
N GLU A 90 -13.35 -2.30 -44.79
CA GLU A 90 -14.57 -1.61 -45.25
C GLU A 90 -14.54 -0.11 -44.93
N PHE A 91 -14.02 0.27 -43.76
CA PHE A 91 -13.83 1.67 -43.36
C PHE A 91 -12.55 2.31 -43.94
N GLY A 92 -11.78 1.59 -44.76
CA GLY A 92 -10.52 2.10 -45.34
C GLY A 92 -9.43 2.37 -44.31
N LEU A 93 -9.48 1.74 -43.14
CA LEU A 93 -8.52 1.89 -42.06
C LEU A 93 -7.40 0.85 -42.16
N GLN A 94 -6.17 1.28 -41.87
CA GLN A 94 -5.01 0.42 -41.76
C GLN A 94 -4.26 0.74 -40.46
N ILE A 95 -3.87 -0.29 -39.71
CA ILE A 95 -3.15 -0.15 -38.45
C ILE A 95 -1.71 -0.60 -38.66
N SER A 96 -0.75 0.26 -38.32
CA SER A 96 0.67 -0.05 -38.37
C SER A 96 1.04 -1.12 -37.33
N PRO A 97 1.79 -2.17 -37.69
CA PRO A 97 2.28 -3.17 -36.73
C PRO A 97 3.45 -2.68 -35.87
N LYS A 98 4.02 -1.52 -36.22
CA LYS A 98 5.14 -0.93 -35.49
C LYS A 98 4.63 0.06 -34.44
N MET A 99 5.19 -0.01 -33.24
CA MET A 99 4.98 1.02 -32.22
C MET A 99 5.42 2.40 -32.75
N CYS A 100 4.71 3.44 -32.32
CA CYS A 100 5.02 4.82 -32.71
C CYS A 100 6.37 5.24 -32.13
N GLU A 101 7.32 5.59 -33.00
CA GLU A 101 8.62 6.10 -32.61
C GLU A 101 8.54 7.60 -32.34
N THR A 102 9.16 8.05 -31.25
CA THR A 102 9.21 9.47 -30.90
C THR A 102 10.57 9.83 -30.32
N VAL A 103 11.00 11.06 -30.58
CA VAL A 103 12.26 11.59 -30.03
C VAL A 103 11.97 12.17 -28.65
N ALA A 104 12.55 11.55 -27.63
CA ALA A 104 12.53 12.05 -26.27
C ALA A 104 13.91 12.56 -25.84
N ARG A 105 13.93 13.36 -24.76
CA ARG A 105 15.17 13.84 -24.14
C ARG A 105 15.18 13.44 -22.67
N VAL A 106 16.31 12.90 -22.21
CA VAL A 106 16.57 12.70 -20.78
C VAL A 106 17.09 14.01 -20.22
N LEU A 107 16.34 14.63 -19.31
CA LEU A 107 16.77 15.88 -18.68
C LEU A 107 17.89 15.59 -17.68
N THR A 108 18.89 16.47 -17.64
CA THR A 108 19.94 16.40 -16.61
C THR A 108 19.29 16.62 -15.24
N PRO A 109 19.54 15.72 -14.26
CA PRO A 109 18.95 15.87 -12.94
C PRO A 109 19.48 17.14 -12.26
N PRO A 110 18.63 17.85 -11.47
CA PRO A 110 19.08 18.99 -10.71
C PRO A 110 20.05 18.56 -9.60
N ARG A 111 20.95 19.46 -9.22
CA ARG A 111 21.86 19.28 -8.09
C ARG A 111 21.08 19.54 -6.79
N ILE A 112 21.21 18.64 -5.83
CA ILE A 112 20.62 18.77 -4.49
C ILE A 112 21.71 19.29 -3.55
N LEU A 113 21.46 20.43 -2.91
CA LEU A 113 22.35 21.01 -1.90
C LEU A 113 21.88 20.62 -0.49
N PHE A 114 22.77 19.95 0.24
CA PHE A 114 22.65 19.61 1.66
C PHE A 114 23.37 20.64 2.53
N GLY A 115 23.25 20.49 3.85
CA GLY A 115 23.93 21.33 4.82
C GLY A 115 25.43 21.09 4.82
N GLU A 116 26.20 22.11 5.23
CA GLU A 116 27.65 21.97 5.38
C GLU A 116 27.99 20.97 6.49
N ASN A 117 28.56 19.83 6.11
CA ASN A 117 28.96 18.80 7.07
C ASN A 117 30.44 18.96 7.49
N ASN A 118 30.85 20.18 7.87
CA ASN A 118 32.21 20.51 8.34
C ASN A 118 33.37 19.91 7.49
N GLY A 119 33.17 19.77 6.18
CA GLY A 119 34.17 19.21 5.25
C GLY A 119 34.26 17.68 5.19
N HIS A 120 33.38 16.94 5.86
CA HIS A 120 33.38 15.46 5.83
C HIS A 120 32.82 14.86 4.53
N ALA A 121 31.94 15.57 3.82
CA ALA A 121 31.35 15.15 2.56
C ALA A 121 31.03 16.37 1.66
N ASP A 122 30.99 16.16 0.34
CA ASP A 122 30.47 17.15 -0.59
C ASP A 122 28.97 17.37 -0.30
N PRO A 123 28.54 18.60 0.04
CA PRO A 123 27.14 18.89 0.31
C PRO A 123 26.28 18.80 -0.96
N ILE A 124 26.86 18.69 -2.14
CA ILE A 124 26.10 18.63 -3.39
C ILE A 124 25.99 17.19 -3.90
N VAL A 125 24.77 16.69 -3.94
CA VAL A 125 24.44 15.37 -4.47
C VAL A 125 23.76 15.50 -5.84
N ILE A 126 24.21 14.71 -6.81
CA ILE A 126 23.59 14.61 -8.12
C ILE A 126 22.78 13.32 -8.16
N PRO A 127 21.44 13.38 -8.29
CA PRO A 127 20.61 12.20 -8.41
C PRO A 127 21.03 11.30 -9.57
N LYS A 128 20.91 9.99 -9.37
CA LYS A 128 21.13 8.97 -10.39
C LYS A 128 19.85 8.14 -10.50
N ASP A 129 19.36 7.96 -11.73
CA ASP A 129 18.16 7.17 -12.03
C ASP A 129 16.94 7.56 -11.18
N GLY A 130 16.79 8.86 -10.91
CA GLY A 130 15.68 9.41 -10.12
C GLY A 130 15.81 9.26 -8.60
N ALA A 131 16.95 8.76 -8.09
CA ALA A 131 17.20 8.58 -6.67
C ALA A 131 18.49 9.26 -6.20
N TRP A 132 18.56 9.54 -4.90
CA TRP A 132 19.76 10.03 -4.23
C TRP A 132 19.88 9.41 -2.84
N SER A 133 21.11 9.37 -2.30
CA SER A 133 21.35 8.97 -0.91
C SER A 133 21.52 10.19 -0.02
N MET A 134 21.06 10.08 1.23
CA MET A 134 21.32 11.04 2.31
C MET A 134 22.44 10.57 3.24
N ASP A 135 23.15 9.50 2.88
CA ASP A 135 24.23 8.96 3.71
C ASP A 135 25.38 9.96 3.79
N SER A 136 25.88 10.15 5.02
CA SER A 136 26.92 11.15 5.33
C SER A 136 26.56 12.61 4.98
N GLN A 137 25.29 12.89 4.70
CA GLN A 137 24.77 14.24 4.45
C GLN A 137 24.06 14.80 5.69
N GLN A 138 24.13 16.11 5.88
CA GLN A 138 23.34 16.83 6.88
C GLN A 138 22.22 17.63 6.22
N LEU A 139 21.13 17.88 6.95
CA LEU A 139 20.04 18.71 6.44
C LEU A 139 20.53 20.12 6.14
N TYR A 140 20.01 20.74 5.07
CA TYR A 140 20.36 22.11 4.71
C TYR A 140 20.07 23.11 5.84
N VAL A 141 18.92 22.94 6.50
CA VAL A 141 18.57 23.63 7.74
C VAL A 141 18.10 22.57 8.74
N PRO A 142 18.96 22.13 9.68
CA PRO A 142 18.55 21.16 10.69
C PRO A 142 17.66 21.83 11.74
N ALA A 143 16.56 21.16 12.10
CA ALA A 143 15.74 21.57 13.23
C ALA A 143 16.34 21.09 14.55
N ASN A 144 16.03 21.80 15.63
CA ASN A 144 16.39 21.41 16.99
C ASN A 144 15.11 20.98 17.72
N CYS A 145 15.04 19.71 18.11
CA CYS A 145 14.08 19.22 19.07
C CYS A 145 14.77 19.22 20.44
N GLN A 146 14.28 20.03 21.37
CA GLN A 146 14.78 20.10 22.73
C GLN A 146 14.01 19.14 23.64
N SER A 147 12.70 19.00 23.40
CA SER A 147 11.80 18.23 24.24
C SER A 147 10.79 17.47 23.39
N TYR A 148 10.55 16.21 23.73
CA TYR A 148 9.55 15.38 23.07
C TYR A 148 8.96 14.33 23.99
N SER A 149 7.72 13.91 23.70
CA SER A 149 7.05 12.83 24.42
C SER A 149 6.70 11.66 23.53
N MET A 150 6.37 10.53 24.16
CA MET A 150 5.97 9.32 23.49
C MET A 150 4.66 8.76 24.05
N ILE A 151 3.75 8.39 23.15
CA ILE A 151 2.58 7.57 23.47
C ILE A 151 2.80 6.18 22.86
N ALA A 152 2.91 5.17 23.70
CA ALA A 152 3.16 3.80 23.30
C ALA A 152 1.86 2.97 23.43
N LEU A 153 1.28 2.57 22.29
CA LEU A 153 0.14 1.65 22.24
C LEU A 153 0.59 0.18 22.13
N VAL A 154 1.76 -0.13 22.69
CA VAL A 154 2.38 -1.46 22.67
C VAL A 154 2.46 -2.02 24.09
N ASP A 155 2.68 -3.33 24.22
CA ASP A 155 2.84 -3.96 25.54
C ASP A 155 4.06 -3.35 26.26
N PRO A 156 3.92 -2.88 27.52
CA PRO A 156 5.04 -2.36 28.31
C PRO A 156 6.25 -3.29 28.40
N ARG A 157 6.06 -4.61 28.19
CA ARG A 157 7.16 -5.60 28.10
C ARG A 157 8.11 -5.34 26.92
N GLU A 158 7.69 -4.59 25.91
CA GLU A 158 8.49 -4.21 24.75
C GLU A 158 9.34 -2.94 24.97
N GLN A 159 9.48 -2.46 26.21
CA GLN A 159 10.25 -1.26 26.56
C GLN A 159 11.69 -1.26 25.98
N ASN A 160 12.35 -2.42 25.92
CA ASN A 160 13.69 -2.53 25.33
C ASN A 160 13.70 -2.20 23.82
N HIS A 161 12.63 -2.57 23.09
CA HIS A 161 12.48 -2.20 21.69
C HIS A 161 12.22 -0.70 21.54
N LEU A 162 11.40 -0.11 22.42
CA LEU A 162 11.18 1.34 22.44
C LEU A 162 12.47 2.12 22.71
N GLN A 163 13.30 1.65 23.64
CA GLN A 163 14.60 2.25 23.92
C GLN A 163 15.54 2.18 22.72
N SER A 164 15.63 1.01 22.09
CA SER A 164 16.45 0.83 20.89
C SER A 164 15.97 1.73 19.75
N PHE A 165 14.65 1.88 19.60
CA PHE A 165 14.03 2.78 18.62
C PHE A 165 14.36 4.26 18.89
N CYS A 166 14.18 4.76 20.11
CA CYS A 166 14.52 6.14 20.48
C CYS A 166 15.99 6.44 20.22
N GLN A 167 16.89 5.53 20.60
CA GLN A 167 18.33 5.67 20.37
C GLN A 167 18.65 5.72 18.87
N ALA A 168 18.02 4.86 18.05
CA ALA A 168 18.23 4.85 16.60
C ALA A 168 17.76 6.16 15.94
N ILE A 169 16.60 6.70 16.35
CA ILE A 169 16.11 8.00 15.87
C ILE A 169 17.06 9.12 16.27
N ALA A 170 17.43 9.20 17.55
CA ALA A 170 18.32 10.25 18.03
C ALA A 170 19.68 10.19 17.33
N GLN A 171 20.24 9.00 17.16
CA GLN A 171 21.51 8.81 16.44
C GLN A 171 21.39 9.30 14.99
N LYS A 172 20.32 8.93 14.27
CA LYS A 172 20.14 9.34 12.87
C LYS A 172 19.86 10.83 12.74
N ALA A 173 19.05 11.40 13.63
CA ALA A 173 18.76 12.83 13.69
C ALA A 173 20.05 13.65 13.92
N CYS A 174 20.87 13.24 14.89
CA CYS A 174 22.17 13.85 15.16
C CYS A 174 23.14 13.73 13.98
N GLN A 175 23.19 12.58 13.30
CA GLN A 175 23.98 12.42 12.07
C GLN A 175 23.52 13.38 10.95
N MET A 176 22.23 13.70 10.91
CA MET A 176 21.63 14.64 9.95
C MET A 176 21.74 16.10 10.40
N GLY A 177 22.46 16.39 11.49
CA GLY A 177 22.70 17.73 12.01
C GLY A 177 21.62 18.27 12.96
N MET A 178 20.57 17.49 13.25
CA MET A 178 19.52 17.87 14.19
C MET A 178 19.97 17.64 15.63
N ARG A 179 19.52 18.48 16.56
CA ARG A 179 19.54 18.13 17.99
C ARG A 179 18.28 17.35 18.32
N PHE A 180 18.43 16.17 18.92
CA PHE A 180 17.32 15.31 19.28
C PHE A 180 17.65 14.51 20.56
N PRO A 181 16.83 14.54 21.62
CA PRO A 181 17.11 13.81 22.86
C PRO A 181 17.07 12.30 22.65
N SER A 182 17.91 11.54 23.36
CA SER A 182 17.97 10.08 23.21
C SER A 182 16.80 9.33 23.86
N TRP A 183 16.01 10.01 24.68
CA TRP A 183 14.85 9.48 25.39
C TRP A 183 13.82 10.59 25.57
N PRO A 184 12.51 10.31 25.46
CA PRO A 184 11.46 11.30 25.67
C PRO A 184 11.37 11.76 27.13
N ASP A 185 10.87 12.96 27.34
CA ASP A 185 10.62 13.50 28.67
C ASP A 185 9.50 12.72 29.38
N LEU A 186 8.47 12.32 28.61
CA LEU A 186 7.33 11.55 29.09
C LEU A 186 7.05 10.36 28.18
N VAL A 187 6.80 9.19 28.78
CA VAL A 187 6.29 7.99 28.09
C VAL A 187 4.96 7.58 28.71
N LYS A 188 3.90 7.61 27.91
CA LYS A 188 2.57 7.17 28.31
C LYS A 188 2.18 5.90 27.56
N TYR A 189 1.59 4.95 28.26
CA TYR A 189 1.14 3.69 27.66
C TYR A 189 -0.38 3.68 27.53
N GLY A 190 -0.86 3.43 26.31
CA GLY A 190 -2.27 3.26 26.01
C GLY A 190 -2.55 1.88 25.43
N ARG A 191 -3.83 1.53 25.27
CA ARG A 191 -4.26 0.26 24.66
C ARG A 191 -5.11 0.51 23.42
N THR A 192 -5.95 1.53 23.45
CA THR A 192 -6.88 1.84 22.37
C THR A 192 -6.59 3.20 21.75
N LYS A 193 -7.28 3.50 20.66
CA LYS A 193 -7.18 4.80 19.98
C LYS A 193 -7.80 5.92 20.82
N GLU A 194 -8.83 5.60 21.61
CA GLU A 194 -9.50 6.55 22.50
C GLU A 194 -8.55 7.04 23.60
N ASP A 195 -7.64 6.15 24.05
CA ASP A 195 -6.62 6.49 25.05
C ASP A 195 -5.67 7.59 24.52
N VAL A 196 -5.39 7.65 23.22
CA VAL A 196 -4.44 8.63 22.64
C VAL A 196 -4.87 10.06 22.95
N ILE A 197 -6.17 10.36 22.85
CA ILE A 197 -6.69 11.71 23.12
C ILE A 197 -6.52 12.07 24.60
N ILE A 198 -6.82 11.12 25.50
CA ILE A 198 -6.68 11.30 26.94
C ILE A 198 -5.20 11.52 27.30
N LEU A 199 -4.31 10.65 26.80
CA LEU A 199 -2.88 10.72 27.04
C LEU A 199 -2.24 11.99 26.46
N PHE A 200 -2.76 12.52 25.36
CA PHE A 200 -2.31 13.79 24.80
C PHE A 200 -2.61 14.95 25.75
N ASN A 201 -3.82 15.00 26.32
CA ASN A 201 -4.19 16.02 27.31
C ASN A 201 -3.37 15.89 28.61
N GLU A 202 -3.09 14.66 29.06
CA GLU A 202 -2.20 14.42 30.20
C GLU A 202 -0.80 14.96 29.93
N ILE A 203 -0.22 14.64 28.77
CA ILE A 203 1.09 15.14 28.36
C ILE A 203 1.10 16.66 28.31
N SER A 204 0.08 17.29 27.70
CA SER A 204 -0.05 18.75 27.65
C SER A 204 -0.06 19.37 29.04
N THR A 205 -0.87 18.81 29.95
CA THR A 205 -0.98 19.29 31.34
C THR A 205 0.36 19.14 32.09
N GLU A 206 1.09 18.04 31.88
CA GLU A 206 2.40 17.84 32.50
C GLU A 206 3.44 18.82 31.98
N TYR A 207 3.46 19.13 30.67
CA TYR A 207 4.35 20.15 30.13
C TYR A 207 4.04 21.56 30.66
N GLU A 208 2.76 21.90 30.81
CA GLU A 208 2.34 23.15 31.46
C GLU A 208 2.85 23.25 32.90
N GLN A 209 2.84 22.15 33.65
CA GLN A 209 3.34 22.09 35.03
C GLN A 209 4.88 22.17 35.11
N ILE A 210 5.58 21.50 34.18
CA ILE A 210 7.04 21.49 34.10
C ILE A 210 7.56 22.85 33.58
N GLY A 211 6.72 23.62 32.89
CA GLY A 211 7.09 24.92 32.30
C GLY A 211 8.01 24.76 31.08
N THR A 212 7.92 23.63 30.38
CA THR A 212 8.70 23.33 29.18
C THR A 212 7.75 23.16 27.99
N ALA A 213 8.16 23.62 26.80
CA ALA A 213 7.38 23.41 25.59
C ALA A 213 7.74 22.05 24.96
N CYS A 214 6.73 21.26 24.60
CA CYS A 214 6.92 20.03 23.84
C CYS A 214 7.03 20.34 22.35
N ASP A 215 8.13 19.93 21.71
CA ASP A 215 8.33 20.17 20.27
C ASP A 215 7.67 19.07 19.40
N LEU A 216 7.53 17.86 19.95
CA LEU A 216 7.08 16.67 19.21
C LEU A 216 6.45 15.62 20.12
N ILE A 217 5.40 14.95 19.64
CA ILE A 217 4.86 13.74 20.27
C ILE A 217 4.93 12.58 19.27
N ILE A 218 5.61 11.49 19.66
CA ILE A 218 5.75 10.28 18.87
C ILE A 218 4.73 9.24 19.36
N VAL A 219 3.84 8.80 18.47
CA VAL A 219 2.84 7.76 18.78
C VAL A 219 3.28 6.43 18.16
N VAL A 220 3.57 5.43 19.00
CA VAL A 220 3.96 4.08 18.57
C VAL A 220 2.74 3.18 18.56
N MET A 221 2.45 2.58 17.39
CA MET A 221 1.26 1.76 17.16
C MET A 221 1.62 0.28 16.95
N PRO A 222 0.79 -0.67 17.44
CA PRO A 222 1.09 -2.10 17.40
C PRO A 222 0.87 -2.74 16.03
N TYR A 223 0.06 -2.14 15.15
CA TYR A 223 -0.20 -2.63 13.80
C TYR A 223 -0.57 -1.49 12.85
N LYS A 224 -0.42 -1.73 11.53
CA LYS A 224 -0.88 -0.81 10.50
C LYS A 224 -2.41 -0.71 10.56
N ASN A 225 -2.93 0.30 11.25
CA ASN A 225 -4.37 0.51 11.36
C ASN A 225 -4.75 1.92 10.91
N ALA A 226 -5.32 2.05 9.71
CA ALA A 226 -5.68 3.33 9.10
C ALA A 226 -6.60 4.19 9.99
N ASP A 227 -7.43 3.55 10.82
CA ASP A 227 -8.39 4.23 11.68
C ASP A 227 -7.72 5.00 12.83
N ILE A 228 -6.56 4.52 13.33
CA ILE A 228 -5.83 5.20 14.41
C ILE A 228 -5.04 6.38 13.85
N TYR A 229 -4.45 6.24 12.65
CA TYR A 229 -3.81 7.36 11.94
C TYR A 229 -4.76 8.54 11.75
N SER A 230 -6.04 8.28 11.44
CA SER A 230 -7.03 9.36 11.26
C SER A 230 -7.33 10.16 12.53
N ALA A 231 -7.22 9.54 13.72
CA ALA A 231 -7.45 10.22 14.99
C ALA A 231 -6.26 11.10 15.43
N SER A 232 -5.04 10.73 15.04
CA SER A 232 -3.81 11.49 15.36
C SER A 232 -3.66 12.79 14.57
N PHE A 233 -4.42 13.00 13.49
CA PHE A 233 -4.41 14.22 12.67
C PHE A 233 -5.56 15.19 12.99
N ILE A 234 -6.45 14.85 13.93
CA ILE A 234 -7.59 15.71 14.33
C ILE A 234 -7.26 16.56 15.58
N LEU A 235 -6.08 16.35 16.19
CA LEU A 235 -5.52 17.16 17.27
C LEU A 235 -4.44 18.11 16.73
#